data_AF-A0A350SQP0-F1
#
_entry.id   AF-A0A350SQP0-F1
#
_cell.length_a   1.000
_cell.length_b   1.000
_cell.length_c   1.000
_cell.angle_alpha   90.00
_cell.angle_beta   90.00
_cell.angle_gamma   90.00
#
_symmetry.space_group_name_H-M   'P 1'
#
loop_
_entity.id
_entity.type
_entity.pdbx_description
1 polymer ?
#
loop_
_entity_poly.entity_id
_entity_poly.type
_entity_poly.pdbx_seq_one_letter_code
_entity_poly.pdbx_strand_id
1 'polypeptide(L)'
;MTRSRPLRTADYLRHIAEAIDNIQSYTAGVDAAGFKADRKTQDAVIRNLEIIGEACNNVVKHDPAFAQQHPQVPWGFAYEMRNALAHGYFTVDLDIVWGTVTSDLPGLKAQLASLTR
;
A
#
# COMPACT_ATOMS: atom_id res chain seq x y z
N MET A 1 1.59 -7.87 26.32
CA MET A 1 1.81 -7.45 24.92
C MET A 1 2.82 -6.31 24.93
N THR A 2 4.07 -6.59 24.57
CA THR A 2 5.14 -5.58 24.54
C THR A 2 4.78 -4.56 23.46
N ARG A 3 4.62 -3.28 23.83
CA ARG A 3 4.57 -2.19 22.84
C ARG A 3 5.95 -2.13 22.19
N SER A 4 6.11 -2.75 21.02
CA SER A 4 7.31 -2.56 20.21
C SER A 4 7.50 -1.07 19.97
N ARG A 5 8.75 -0.60 20.11
CA ARG A 5 9.09 0.78 19.76
C ARG A 5 8.68 1.05 18.29
N PRO A 6 8.21 2.26 17.97
CA PRO A 6 7.95 2.63 16.58
C PRO A 6 9.23 2.45 15.75
N LEU A 7 9.07 2.01 14.51
CA LEU A 7 10.18 1.84 13.58
C LEU A 7 10.65 3.22 13.09
N ARG A 8 11.80 3.26 12.41
CA ARG A 8 12.26 4.49 11.76
C ARG A 8 11.46 4.71 10.48
N THR A 9 11.36 5.95 10.04
CA THR A 9 10.71 6.32 8.76
C THR A 9 11.22 5.47 7.59
N ALA A 10 12.54 5.28 7.48
CA ALA A 10 13.14 4.44 6.45
C ALA A 10 12.66 2.97 6.46
N ASP A 11 12.35 2.41 7.64
CA ASP A 11 11.83 1.04 7.74
C ASP A 11 10.38 0.98 7.22
N TYR A 12 9.56 2.00 7.50
CA TYR A 12 8.20 2.10 6.93
C TYR A 12 8.23 2.30 5.42
N LEU A 13 9.11 3.16 4.89
CA LEU A 13 9.28 3.34 3.44
C LEU A 13 9.66 2.03 2.75
N ARG A 14 10.54 1.25 3.38
CA ARG A 14 10.92 -0.08 2.89
C ARG A 14 9.74 -1.05 2.89
N HIS A 15 8.93 -1.09 3.95
CA HIS A 15 7.72 -1.93 3.95
C HIS A 15 6.75 -1.56 2.83
N ILE A 16 6.58 -0.26 2.53
CA ILE A 16 5.73 0.17 1.41
C ILE A 16 6.31 -0.33 0.08
N ALA A 17 7.61 -0.13 -0.15
CA ALA A 17 8.27 -0.59 -1.38
C ALA A 17 8.17 -2.11 -1.56
N GLU A 18 8.49 -2.89 -0.53
CA GLU A 18 8.39 -4.35 -0.54
C GLU A 18 6.95 -4.82 -0.82
N ALA A 19 5.94 -4.16 -0.24
CA ALA A 19 4.54 -4.48 -0.49
C ALA A 19 4.12 -4.18 -1.94
N ILE A 20 4.60 -3.09 -2.52
CA ILE A 20 4.34 -2.79 -3.94
C ILE A 20 5.01 -3.83 -4.84
N ASP A 21 6.25 -4.22 -4.54
CA ASP A 21 6.99 -5.25 -5.30
C ASP A 21 6.26 -6.60 -5.29
N ASN A 22 5.74 -7.00 -4.12
CA ASN A 22 4.93 -8.19 -3.97
C ASN A 22 3.67 -8.13 -4.85
N ILE A 23 2.92 -7.02 -4.79
CA ILE A 23 1.72 -6.83 -5.61
C ILE A 23 2.06 -6.97 -7.09
N GLN A 24 3.10 -6.27 -7.57
CA GLN A 24 3.54 -6.32 -8.96
C GLN A 24 3.92 -7.73 -9.40
N SER A 25 4.55 -8.50 -8.51
CA SER A 25 4.90 -9.91 -8.75
C SER A 25 3.66 -10.79 -8.89
N TYR A 26 2.68 -10.64 -8.00
CA TYR A 26 1.45 -11.45 -8.02
C TYR A 26 0.56 -11.16 -9.22
N THR A 27 0.61 -9.93 -9.74
CA THR A 27 -0.22 -9.49 -10.86
C THR A 27 0.53 -9.48 -12.19
N ALA A 28 1.75 -10.01 -12.23
CA ALA A 28 2.54 -10.09 -13.45
C ALA A 28 1.85 -10.99 -14.49
N GLY A 29 1.51 -10.42 -15.65
CA GLY A 29 0.80 -11.14 -16.72
C GLY A 29 -0.67 -11.44 -16.41
N VAL A 30 -1.23 -10.88 -15.34
CA VAL A 30 -2.64 -11.01 -14.97
C VAL A 30 -3.40 -9.80 -15.50
N ASP A 31 -4.55 -10.03 -16.14
CA ASP A 31 -5.47 -8.96 -16.53
C ASP A 31 -6.61 -8.80 -15.50
N ALA A 32 -7.48 -7.82 -15.71
CA ALA A 32 -8.58 -7.54 -14.77
C ALA A 32 -9.51 -8.75 -14.57
N ALA A 33 -9.79 -9.52 -15.62
CA ALA A 33 -10.65 -10.69 -15.55
C ALA A 33 -9.99 -11.83 -14.78
N GLY A 34 -8.71 -12.10 -15.05
CA GLY A 34 -7.89 -13.06 -14.34
C GLY A 34 -7.77 -12.72 -12.85
N PHE A 35 -7.55 -11.44 -12.52
CA PHE A 35 -7.52 -10.97 -11.14
C PHE A 35 -8.86 -11.24 -10.42
N LYS A 36 -9.99 -10.91 -11.06
CA LYS A 36 -11.34 -11.15 -10.49
C LYS A 36 -11.67 -12.64 -10.34
N ALA A 37 -11.06 -13.51 -11.15
CA ALA A 37 -11.28 -14.95 -11.08
C ALA A 37 -10.37 -15.65 -10.05
N ASP A 38 -9.24 -15.06 -9.66
CA ASP A 38 -8.28 -15.65 -8.72
C ASP A 38 -8.36 -15.05 -7.31
N ARG A 39 -9.12 -15.72 -6.45
CA ARG A 39 -9.31 -15.33 -5.04
C ARG A 39 -8.00 -15.25 -4.25
N LYS A 40 -7.04 -16.13 -4.54
CA LYS A 40 -5.76 -16.15 -3.83
C LYS A 40 -4.95 -14.90 -4.16
N THR A 41 -4.93 -14.52 -5.44
CA THR A 41 -4.25 -13.30 -5.88
C THR A 41 -4.94 -12.06 -5.31
N GLN A 42 -6.27 -12.02 -5.24
CA GLN A 42 -7.01 -10.94 -4.57
C GLN A 42 -6.59 -10.80 -3.10
N ASP A 43 -6.59 -11.89 -2.34
CA ASP A 43 -6.22 -11.86 -0.92
C ASP A 43 -4.77 -11.40 -0.72
N ALA A 44 -3.85 -11.87 -1.56
CA ALA A 44 -2.46 -11.46 -1.53
C ALA A 44 -2.29 -9.95 -1.83
N VAL A 45 -3.01 -9.42 -2.83
CA VAL A 45 -2.99 -8.00 -3.18
C VAL A 45 -3.59 -7.15 -2.07
N ILE A 46 -4.78 -7.49 -1.59
CA ILE A 46 -5.48 -6.76 -0.51
C ILE A 46 -4.60 -6.69 0.73
N ARG A 47 -3.97 -7.81 1.12
CA ARG A 47 -3.07 -7.83 2.27
C ARG A 47 -1.90 -6.85 2.13
N ASN A 48 -1.32 -6.73 0.94
CA ASN A 48 -0.21 -5.81 0.71
C ASN A 48 -0.68 -4.35 0.65
N LEU A 49 -1.88 -4.07 0.12
CA LEU A 49 -2.48 -2.73 0.21
C LEU A 49 -2.73 -2.28 1.66
N GLU A 50 -3.14 -3.20 2.54
CA GLU A 50 -3.25 -2.91 3.97
C GLU A 50 -1.90 -2.57 4.59
N ILE A 51 -0.83 -3.28 4.22
CA ILE A 51 0.53 -3.02 4.71
C ILE A 51 0.98 -1.63 4.28
N ILE A 52 0.72 -1.24 3.03
CA ILE A 52 1.02 0.09 2.50
C ILE A 52 0.31 1.16 3.33
N GLY A 53 -1.01 1.04 3.52
CA GLY A 53 -1.78 2.03 4.29
C GLY A 53 -1.37 2.13 5.75
N GLU A 54 -1.06 1.01 6.40
CA GLU A 54 -0.57 0.99 7.78
C GLU A 54 0.82 1.64 7.91
N ALA A 55 1.73 1.36 6.98
CA ALA A 55 3.05 1.98 6.97
C ALA A 55 2.96 3.50 6.72
N CYS A 56 2.12 3.94 5.79
CA CYS A 56 1.85 5.36 5.55
C CYS A 56 1.31 6.08 6.80
N ASN A 57 0.33 5.48 7.47
CA ASN A 57 -0.23 6.02 8.71
C ASN A 57 0.82 6.13 9.82
N ASN A 58 1.70 5.14 9.94
CA ASN A 58 2.78 5.18 10.92
C ASN A 58 3.83 6.26 10.62
N VAL A 59 4.14 6.54 9.34
CA VAL A 59 4.99 7.69 8.96
C VAL A 59 4.35 9.00 9.43
N VAL A 60 3.08 9.25 9.10
CA VAL A 60 2.37 10.47 9.51
C VAL A 60 2.33 10.61 11.04
N LYS A 61 2.10 9.51 11.75
CA LYS A 61 1.97 9.49 13.21
C LYS A 61 3.29 9.68 13.95
N HIS A 62 4.37 9.12 13.43
CA HIS A 62 5.66 9.05 14.13
C HIS A 62 6.73 9.98 13.57
N ASP A 63 6.56 10.47 12.34
CA ASP A 63 7.43 11.45 11.68
C ASP A 63 6.59 12.43 10.81
N PRO A 64 5.74 13.26 11.43
CA PRO A 64 4.88 14.18 10.71
C PRO A 64 5.66 15.24 9.91
N ALA A 65 6.86 15.61 10.36
CA ALA A 65 7.71 16.56 9.65
C ALA A 65 8.16 16.01 8.29
N PHE A 66 8.59 14.75 8.25
CA PHE A 66 8.91 14.06 6.99
C PHE A 66 7.70 13.98 6.06
N ALA A 67 6.54 13.58 6.58
CA ALA A 67 5.31 13.50 5.78
C ALA A 67 4.94 14.86 5.16
N GLN A 68 5.07 15.96 5.91
CA GLN A 68 4.81 17.33 5.43
C GLN A 68 5.82 17.80 4.38
N GLN A 69 7.07 17.34 4.44
CA GLN A 69 8.09 17.63 3.42
C GLN A 69 7.87 16.84 2.13
N HIS A 70 7.07 15.78 2.18
CA HIS A 70 6.78 14.91 1.04
C HIS A 70 5.26 14.78 0.77
N PRO A 71 4.55 15.89 0.47
CA PRO A 71 3.10 15.89 0.28
C PRO A 71 2.66 15.20 -1.02
N GLN A 72 3.58 14.94 -1.94
CA GLN A 72 3.31 14.18 -3.17
C GLN A 72 2.97 12.71 -2.90
N VAL A 73 3.41 12.17 -1.76
CA VAL A 73 3.05 10.82 -1.35
C VAL A 73 1.67 10.86 -0.71
N PRO A 74 0.71 10.03 -1.17
CA PRO A 74 -0.68 10.05 -0.72
C PRO A 74 -0.86 9.37 0.65
N TRP A 75 -0.18 9.86 1.69
CA TRP A 75 -0.12 9.22 3.01
C TRP A 75 -1.50 8.91 3.62
N GLY A 76 -2.40 9.92 3.61
CA GLY A 76 -3.74 9.79 4.17
C GLY A 76 -4.64 8.90 3.33
N PHE A 77 -4.62 9.08 2.00
CA PHE A 77 -5.44 8.28 1.09
C PHE A 77 -5.07 6.78 1.14
N ALA A 78 -3.78 6.45 1.22
CA ALA A 78 -3.33 5.08 1.40
C ALA A 78 -3.89 4.45 2.69
N TYR A 79 -3.99 5.22 3.78
CA TYR A 79 -4.59 4.78 5.03
C TYR A 79 -6.11 4.60 4.93
N GLU A 80 -6.81 5.52 4.26
CA GLU A 80 -8.25 5.40 3.99
C GLU A 80 -8.58 4.17 3.15
N MET A 81 -7.78 3.88 2.11
CA MET A 81 -7.91 2.67 1.31
C MET A 81 -7.76 1.41 2.16
N ARG A 82 -6.75 1.37 3.05
CA ARG A 82 -6.59 0.27 4.02
C ARG A 82 -7.82 0.11 4.91
N ASN A 83 -8.42 1.20 5.38
CA ASN A 83 -9.62 1.12 6.21
C ASN A 83 -10.82 0.59 5.43
N ALA A 84 -11.01 1.03 4.18
CA ALA A 84 -12.06 0.52 3.31
C ALA A 84 -11.91 -0.99 3.06
N LEU A 85 -10.69 -1.47 2.81
CA LEU A 85 -10.39 -2.89 2.60
C LEU A 85 -10.60 -3.74 3.86
N ALA A 86 -10.13 -3.27 5.01
CA ALA A 86 -10.21 -4.00 6.27
C ALA A 86 -11.65 -4.13 6.82
N HIS A 87 -12.52 -3.16 6.53
CA HIS A 87 -13.91 -3.18 6.98
C HIS A 87 -14.88 -3.78 5.95
N GLY A 88 -14.44 -4.00 4.71
CA GLY A 88 -15.29 -4.30 3.58
C GLY A 88 -15.08 -5.65 2.92
N TYR A 89 -14.38 -6.64 3.50
CA TYR A 89 -13.93 -7.84 2.77
C TYR A 89 -15.02 -8.63 1.99
N PHE A 90 -16.31 -8.48 2.32
CA PHE A 90 -17.44 -9.03 1.56
C PHE A 90 -17.97 -8.15 0.41
N THR A 91 -17.59 -6.87 0.37
CA THR A 91 -18.07 -5.83 -0.55
C THR A 91 -16.91 -4.99 -1.11
N VAL A 92 -15.68 -5.52 -1.12
CA VAL A 92 -14.54 -4.83 -1.75
C VAL A 92 -14.80 -4.78 -3.24
N ASP A 93 -14.88 -3.56 -3.77
CA ASP A 93 -14.94 -3.34 -5.21
C ASP A 93 -13.59 -3.71 -5.84
N LEU A 94 -13.56 -4.87 -6.49
CA LEU A 94 -12.35 -5.38 -7.14
C LEU A 94 -11.91 -4.53 -8.33
N ASP A 95 -12.80 -3.73 -8.93
CA ASP A 95 -12.41 -2.77 -9.97
C ASP A 95 -11.61 -1.62 -9.38
N ILE A 96 -11.98 -1.13 -8.19
CA ILE A 96 -11.19 -0.12 -7.47
C ILE A 96 -9.82 -0.70 -7.10
N VAL A 97 -9.78 -1.90 -6.53
CA VAL A 97 -8.50 -2.56 -6.18
C VAL A 97 -7.60 -2.71 -7.39
N TRP A 98 -8.15 -3.22 -8.50
CA TRP A 98 -7.38 -3.41 -9.73
C TRP A 98 -6.91 -2.08 -10.33
N GLY A 99 -7.75 -1.05 -10.30
CA GLY A 99 -7.39 0.32 -10.69
C GLY A 99 -6.21 0.84 -9.88
N THR A 100 -6.23 0.70 -8.55
CA THR A 100 -5.12 1.10 -7.68
C THR A 100 -3.83 0.36 -8.01
N VAL A 101 -3.90 -0.96 -8.22
CA VAL A 101 -2.72 -1.77 -8.57
C VAL A 101 -2.07 -1.29 -9.87
N THR A 102 -2.88 -1.01 -10.89
CA THR A 102 -2.38 -0.74 -12.24
C THR A 102 -2.04 0.73 -12.48
N SER A 103 -2.74 1.65 -11.81
CA SER A 103 -2.64 3.10 -12.07
C SER A 103 -1.88 3.85 -10.99
N ASP A 104 -2.11 3.54 -9.71
CA ASP A 104 -1.60 4.36 -8.59
C ASP A 104 -0.25 3.85 -8.08
N LEU A 105 -0.12 2.53 -7.87
CA LEU A 105 1.07 1.95 -7.26
C LEU A 105 2.38 2.18 -8.05
N PRO A 106 2.40 2.16 -9.39
CA PRO A 106 3.61 2.49 -10.14
C PRO A 106 4.12 3.91 -9.84
N GLY A 107 3.20 4.87 -9.73
CA GLY A 107 3.52 6.26 -9.37
C GLY A 107 4.05 6.36 -7.95
N LEU A 108 3.39 5.72 -6.99
CA LEU A 108 3.83 5.67 -5.59
C LEU A 108 5.25 5.08 -5.46
N LYS A 109 5.55 3.97 -6.15
CA LYS A 109 6.88 3.35 -6.14
C LYS A 109 7.95 4.30 -6.65
N ALA A 110 7.69 5.02 -7.74
CA ALA A 110 8.62 6.00 -8.29
C ALA A 110 8.88 7.15 -7.31
N GLN A 111 7.84 7.64 -6.63
CA GLN A 111 7.98 8.66 -5.59
C GLN A 111 8.86 8.16 -4.44
N LEU A 112 8.62 6.96 -3.91
CA LEU A 112 9.40 6.40 -2.80
C LEU A 112 10.88 6.22 -3.15
N ALA A 113 11.19 5.81 -4.39
CA ALA A 113 12.56 5.67 -4.85
C ALA A 113 13.34 7.00 -4.88
N SER A 114 12.64 8.15 -4.93
CA SER A 114 13.26 9.48 -4.81
C SER A 114 13.55 9.89 -3.37
N LEU A 115 12.92 9.24 -2.39
CA LEU A 115 13.04 9.57 -0.96
C LEU A 115 14.12 8.77 -0.23
N THR A 116 14.58 7.67 -0.84
CA THR A 116 15.58 6.75 -0.27
C THR A 116 16.98 6.92 -0.88
N ARG A 117 17.19 7.96 -1.69
CA ARG A 117 18.51 8.35 -2.23
C ARG A 117 19.27 9.28 -1.29
#